data_AF-A0A9J6EXL0-F1
#
_entry.id   AF-A0A9J6EXL0-F1
#
_cell.length_a   1.000
_cell.length_b   1.000
_cell.length_c   1.000
_cell.angle_alpha   90.00
_cell.angle_beta   90.00
_cell.angle_gamma   90.00
#
_symmetry.space_group_name_H-M   'P 1'
#
loop_
_entity.id
_entity.type
_entity.pdbx_description
1 polymer ?
#
loop_
_entity_poly.entity_id
_entity_poly.type
_entity_poly.pdbx_seq_one_letter_code
_entity_poly.pdbx_strand_id
1 'polypeptide(L)'
;MRKLHFISDFPHLLKCLRNGLLQKGFATPDGLVSVHPVREAYLLDRSVRTLKVMPNLTETHLEPNSFEKMRTPFAFQLFGPYVLRGLAFYKEDIERRCGSIEATQLFFSKIQRLITVMTSRFRAEALRPASTDVAFLSNFLDFLNDWESFSDNKRHFLSESTAIGFRVTIANTLSLLKYLTESVGFKYLMTSRLSTDPVEHFFGIVRQSTGNLAYASNFAASFDLHVHHMTEFSLPLVLKCIQRRPSRSGIHGETERPSSGDVAIKYSTGDVIGQRQG
;
A
#
# COMPACT_ATOMS: atom_id res chain seq x y z
N MET A 1 18.04 22.78 -7.61
CA MET A 1 16.98 23.32 -6.73
C MET A 1 16.20 22.14 -6.13
N ARG A 2 15.93 22.11 -4.82
CA ARG A 2 15.14 21.04 -4.18
C ARG A 2 13.65 21.27 -4.47
N LYS A 3 12.93 20.22 -4.88
CA LYS A 3 11.48 20.28 -5.15
C LYS A 3 10.73 19.69 -3.95
N LEU A 4 9.64 20.32 -3.56
CA LEU A 4 8.70 19.78 -2.57
C LEU A 4 7.58 19.05 -3.31
N HIS A 5 7.30 17.82 -2.90
CA HIS A 5 6.28 16.96 -3.50
C HIS A 5 5.12 16.83 -2.51
N PHE A 6 3.93 17.30 -2.88
CA PHE A 6 2.74 17.23 -2.05
C PHE A 6 1.98 15.93 -2.33
N ILE A 7 1.66 15.19 -1.28
CA ILE A 7 1.02 13.88 -1.40
C ILE A 7 -0.16 13.86 -0.43
N SER A 8 -1.33 13.44 -0.92
CA SER A 8 -2.50 13.23 -0.06
C SER A 8 -2.42 11.85 0.58
N ASP A 9 -3.07 11.67 1.73
CA ASP A 9 -3.06 10.38 2.41
C ASP A 9 -3.85 9.32 1.61
N PHE A 10 -3.14 8.36 1.04
CA PHE A 10 -3.70 7.33 0.17
C PHE A 10 -4.75 6.44 0.86
N PRO A 11 -4.55 5.94 2.09
CA PRO A 11 -5.61 5.27 2.87
C PRO A 11 -6.93 6.07 2.94
N HIS A 12 -6.86 7.37 3.18
CA HIS A 12 -8.08 8.21 3.20
C HIS A 12 -8.71 8.38 1.83
N LEU A 13 -7.92 8.49 0.76
CA LEU A 13 -8.46 8.51 -0.62
C LEU A 13 -9.19 7.20 -0.94
N LEU A 14 -8.63 6.05 -0.56
CA LEU A 14 -9.24 4.74 -0.76
C LEU A 14 -10.54 4.60 0.04
N LYS A 15 -10.59 5.13 1.25
CA LYS A 15 -11.82 5.22 2.05
C LYS A 15 -12.89 6.06 1.36
N CYS A 16 -12.54 7.22 0.81
CA CYS A 16 -13.46 8.07 0.06
C CYS A 16 -13.98 7.37 -1.21
N LEU A 17 -13.10 6.68 -1.95
CA LEU A 17 -13.44 5.84 -3.08
C LEU A 17 -14.48 4.77 -2.69
N ARG A 18 -14.22 4.02 -1.61
CA ARG A 18 -15.14 3.02 -1.07
C ARG A 18 -16.49 3.62 -0.73
N ASN A 19 -16.51 4.73 0.01
CA ASN A 19 -17.75 5.38 0.43
C ASN A 19 -18.58 5.85 -0.78
N GLY A 20 -17.92 6.40 -1.81
CA GLY A 20 -18.58 6.75 -3.07
C GLY A 20 -19.19 5.55 -3.78
N LEU A 21 -18.45 4.44 -3.87
CA LEU A 21 -18.94 3.20 -4.49
C LEU A 21 -20.20 2.69 -3.78
N LEU A 22 -20.18 2.64 -2.44
CA LEU A 22 -21.31 2.15 -1.64
C LEU A 22 -22.54 3.05 -1.74
N GLN A 23 -22.36 4.37 -1.89
CA GLN A 23 -23.46 5.32 -1.89
C GLN A 23 -24.18 5.39 -3.24
N LYS A 24 -23.44 5.38 -4.35
CA LYS A 24 -24.00 5.76 -5.67
C LYS A 24 -23.50 4.94 -6.85
N GLY A 25 -22.54 4.03 -6.65
CA GLY A 25 -21.87 3.34 -7.74
C GLY A 25 -21.08 4.29 -8.66
N PHE A 26 -20.48 3.73 -9.69
CA PHE A 26 -19.68 4.47 -10.66
C PHE A 26 -20.02 4.10 -12.11
N ALA A 27 -19.87 5.06 -13.02
CA ALA A 27 -19.97 4.84 -14.46
C ALA A 27 -18.58 5.03 -15.04
N THR A 28 -17.94 3.93 -15.42
CA THR A 28 -16.58 3.91 -15.96
C THR A 28 -16.63 3.63 -17.48
N PRO A 29 -15.55 3.89 -18.24
CA PRO A 29 -15.48 3.51 -19.64
C PRO A 29 -15.70 2.01 -19.88
N ASP A 30 -15.34 1.18 -18.89
CA ASP A 30 -15.53 -0.28 -18.90
C ASP A 30 -16.97 -0.70 -18.57
N GLY A 31 -17.85 0.24 -18.18
CA GLY A 31 -19.24 0.00 -17.82
C GLY A 31 -19.62 0.46 -16.41
N LEU A 32 -20.81 0.07 -15.97
CA LEU A 32 -21.34 0.41 -14.65
C LEU A 32 -20.70 -0.47 -13.57
N VAL A 33 -20.18 0.17 -12.53
CA VAL A 33 -19.56 -0.46 -11.37
C VAL A 33 -20.45 -0.22 -10.15
N SER A 34 -20.84 -1.30 -9.48
CA SER A 34 -21.62 -1.21 -8.26
C SER A 34 -21.13 -2.23 -7.24
N VAL A 35 -21.53 -2.06 -5.99
CA VAL A 35 -21.25 -3.05 -4.94
C VAL A 35 -22.19 -4.27 -5.01
N HIS A 36 -23.24 -4.23 -5.85
CA HIS A 36 -24.26 -5.28 -5.88
C HIS A 36 -23.69 -6.68 -6.18
N PRO A 37 -22.80 -6.87 -7.17
CA PRO A 37 -22.13 -8.16 -7.37
C PRO A 37 -21.37 -8.67 -6.14
N VAL A 38 -20.74 -7.76 -5.39
CA VAL A 38 -20.00 -8.11 -4.16
C VAL A 38 -20.94 -8.52 -3.04
N ARG A 39 -22.14 -7.92 -2.96
CA ARG A 39 -23.18 -8.31 -2.00
C ARG A 39 -23.68 -9.72 -2.29
N GLU A 40 -24.00 -10.03 -3.55
CA GLU A 40 -24.43 -11.38 -3.92
C GLU A 40 -23.33 -12.41 -3.64
N ALA A 41 -22.07 -12.09 -3.98
CA ALA A 41 -20.93 -12.93 -3.65
C ALA A 41 -20.85 -13.18 -2.13
N TYR A 42 -21.01 -12.13 -1.31
CA TYR A 42 -20.98 -12.24 0.15
C TYR A 42 -22.12 -13.10 0.69
N LEU A 43 -23.32 -13.00 0.14
CA LEU A 43 -24.46 -13.83 0.56
C LEU A 43 -24.23 -15.31 0.27
N LEU A 44 -23.68 -15.62 -0.90
CA LEU A 44 -23.28 -16.98 -1.27
C LEU A 44 -22.20 -17.51 -0.31
N ASP A 45 -21.12 -16.76 -0.12
CA ASP A 45 -19.99 -17.16 0.73
C ASP A 45 -20.37 -17.27 2.22
N ARG A 46 -21.28 -16.42 2.69
CA ARG A 46 -21.82 -16.46 4.06
C ARG A 46 -22.58 -17.75 4.34
N SER A 47 -23.26 -18.31 3.34
CA SER A 47 -24.04 -19.55 3.49
C SER A 47 -23.16 -20.80 3.63
N VAL A 48 -21.90 -20.72 3.18
CA VAL A 48 -20.92 -21.80 3.29
C VAL A 48 -20.49 -21.97 4.74
N ARG A 49 -20.69 -23.18 5.28
CA ARG A 49 -20.28 -23.54 6.66
C ARG A 49 -18.81 -23.93 6.79
N THR A 50 -18.15 -24.20 5.68
CA THR A 50 -16.75 -24.65 5.59
C THR A 50 -15.80 -23.50 5.21
N LEU A 51 -14.66 -23.80 4.59
CA LEU A 51 -13.67 -22.83 4.14
C LEU A 51 -14.29 -21.74 3.24
N LYS A 52 -14.41 -20.53 3.80
CA LYS A 52 -14.93 -19.35 3.10
C LYS A 52 -13.90 -18.80 2.11
N VAL A 53 -14.37 -18.35 0.95
CA VAL A 53 -13.55 -17.70 -0.08
C VAL A 53 -13.24 -16.25 0.30
N MET A 54 -14.18 -15.58 0.99
CA MET A 54 -14.06 -14.20 1.45
C MET A 54 -14.10 -14.09 2.98
N PRO A 55 -13.16 -14.72 3.71
CA PRO A 55 -13.22 -14.84 5.17
C PRO A 55 -13.15 -13.49 5.91
N ASN A 56 -12.58 -12.47 5.28
CA ASN A 56 -12.43 -11.13 5.85
C ASN A 56 -13.60 -10.18 5.51
N LEU A 57 -14.49 -10.58 4.59
CA LEU A 57 -15.60 -9.74 4.19
C LEU A 57 -16.78 -10.01 5.14
N THR A 58 -17.31 -8.92 5.69
CA THR A 58 -18.45 -8.94 6.62
C THR A 58 -19.48 -7.91 6.18
N GLU A 59 -20.67 -7.98 6.76
CA GLU A 59 -21.74 -7.01 6.50
C GLU A 59 -21.30 -5.56 6.73
N THR A 60 -20.45 -5.29 7.73
CA THR A 60 -19.92 -3.94 8.03
C THR A 60 -19.05 -3.35 6.90
N HIS A 61 -18.59 -4.16 5.95
CA HIS A 61 -17.87 -3.67 4.78
C HIS A 61 -18.81 -3.10 3.72
N LEU A 62 -20.01 -3.67 3.62
CA LEU A 62 -21.01 -3.40 2.59
C LEU A 62 -22.08 -2.43 3.09
N GLU A 63 -22.45 -2.54 4.36
CA GLU A 63 -23.39 -1.66 5.09
C GLU A 63 -22.72 -1.00 6.30
N PRO A 64 -21.70 -0.15 6.09
CA PRO A 64 -21.02 0.51 7.20
C PRO A 64 -21.89 1.60 7.84
N ASN A 65 -21.94 1.62 9.17
CA ASN A 65 -22.44 2.78 9.92
C ASN A 65 -21.47 3.98 9.84
N SER A 66 -21.85 5.12 10.42
CA SER A 66 -21.05 6.36 10.37
C SER A 66 -19.62 6.21 10.90
N PHE A 67 -19.39 5.42 11.95
CA PHE A 67 -18.06 5.15 12.48
C PHE A 67 -17.27 4.18 11.59
N GLU A 68 -17.93 3.16 11.05
CA GLU A 68 -17.32 2.17 10.15
C GLU A 68 -16.95 2.77 8.78
N LYS A 69 -17.66 3.81 8.33
CA LYS A 69 -17.28 4.61 7.16
C LYS A 69 -15.92 5.28 7.30
N MET A 70 -15.47 5.51 8.53
CA MET A 70 -14.16 6.12 8.83
C MET A 70 -13.01 5.10 8.87
N ARG A 71 -13.31 3.80 9.01
CA ARG A 71 -12.29 2.76 9.12
C ARG A 71 -11.64 2.48 7.76
N THR A 72 -10.45 3.03 7.55
CA THR A 72 -9.65 2.79 6.34
C THR A 72 -9.36 1.30 6.08
N PRO A 73 -9.13 0.41 7.07
CA PRO A 73 -8.87 -1.01 6.79
C PRO A 73 -9.98 -1.71 6.01
N PHE A 74 -11.24 -1.31 6.21
CA PHE A 74 -12.38 -1.90 5.50
C PHE A 74 -12.33 -1.61 4.00
N ALA A 75 -11.78 -0.47 3.58
CA ALA A 75 -11.59 -0.18 2.17
C ALA A 75 -10.52 -1.09 1.54
N PHE A 76 -9.42 -1.35 2.26
CA PHE A 76 -8.38 -2.30 1.82
C PHE A 76 -8.91 -3.74 1.74
N GLN A 77 -9.78 -4.13 2.66
CA GLN A 77 -10.38 -5.46 2.67
C GLN A 77 -11.42 -5.62 1.54
N LEU A 78 -12.25 -4.60 1.29
CA LEU A 78 -13.23 -4.60 0.21
C LEU A 78 -12.57 -4.69 -1.18
N PHE A 79 -11.53 -3.89 -1.43
CA PHE A 79 -10.75 -3.94 -2.67
C PHE A 79 -9.59 -4.96 -2.60
N GLY A 80 -9.64 -5.87 -1.63
CA GLY A 80 -8.60 -6.85 -1.39
C GLY A 80 -8.67 -8.07 -2.33
N PRO A 81 -7.62 -8.90 -2.32
CA PRO A 81 -7.53 -10.07 -3.21
C PRO A 81 -8.61 -11.12 -2.93
N TYR A 82 -9.09 -11.24 -1.69
CA TYR A 82 -10.15 -12.19 -1.35
C TYR A 82 -11.48 -11.87 -2.03
N VAL A 83 -11.84 -10.58 -2.13
CA VAL A 83 -13.08 -10.16 -2.81
C VAL A 83 -12.99 -10.44 -4.31
N LEU A 84 -11.85 -10.15 -4.93
CA LEU A 84 -11.62 -10.51 -6.34
C LEU A 84 -11.74 -12.03 -6.59
N ARG A 85 -11.15 -12.84 -5.71
CA ARG A 85 -11.29 -14.30 -5.77
C ARG A 85 -12.73 -14.75 -5.57
N GLY A 86 -13.47 -14.13 -4.65
CA GLY A 86 -14.89 -14.40 -4.44
C GLY A 86 -15.74 -14.06 -5.67
N LEU A 87 -15.51 -12.91 -6.29
CA LEU A 87 -16.18 -12.52 -7.53
C LEU A 87 -15.87 -13.49 -8.68
N ALA A 88 -14.65 -14.03 -8.75
CA ALA A 88 -14.28 -15.03 -9.74
C ALA A 88 -14.89 -16.42 -9.42
N PHE A 89 -14.88 -16.83 -8.15
CA PHE A 89 -15.36 -18.13 -7.71
C PHE A 89 -16.87 -18.28 -7.87
N TYR A 90 -17.64 -17.25 -7.47
CA TYR A 90 -19.10 -17.24 -7.56
C TYR A 90 -19.62 -16.60 -8.86
N LYS A 91 -18.78 -16.44 -9.88
CA LYS A 91 -19.10 -15.64 -11.07
C LYS A 91 -20.42 -16.04 -11.72
N GLU A 92 -20.61 -17.32 -12.00
CA GLU A 92 -21.83 -17.83 -12.65
C GLU A 92 -23.09 -17.57 -11.82
N ASP A 93 -23.02 -17.77 -10.50
CA ASP A 93 -24.14 -17.52 -9.59
C ASP A 93 -24.51 -16.04 -9.52
N ILE A 94 -23.50 -15.16 -9.47
CA ILE A 94 -23.69 -13.72 -9.41
C ILE A 94 -24.22 -13.21 -10.75
N GLU A 95 -23.67 -13.65 -11.88
CA GLU A 95 -24.07 -13.18 -13.21
C GLU A 95 -25.51 -13.58 -13.56
N ARG A 96 -25.99 -14.72 -13.06
CA ARG A 96 -27.42 -15.10 -13.14
C ARG A 96 -28.35 -14.09 -12.46
N ARG A 97 -27.87 -13.35 -11.46
CA ARG A 97 -28.67 -12.39 -10.68
C ARG A 97 -28.42 -10.94 -11.06
N CYS A 98 -27.19 -10.60 -11.42
CA CYS A 98 -26.72 -9.24 -11.64
C CYS A 98 -26.52 -8.89 -13.13
N GLY A 99 -26.54 -9.87 -14.03
CA GLY A 99 -25.96 -9.72 -15.36
C GLY A 99 -24.43 -9.71 -15.31
N SER A 100 -23.79 -9.32 -16.42
CA SER A 100 -22.32 -9.28 -16.51
C SER A 100 -21.70 -8.45 -15.39
N ILE A 101 -20.69 -9.02 -14.72
CA ILE A 101 -19.95 -8.36 -13.63
C ILE A 101 -18.57 -7.86 -14.07
N GLU A 102 -18.27 -7.95 -15.37
CA GLU A 102 -16.94 -7.68 -15.93
C GLU A 102 -16.41 -6.29 -15.58
N ALA A 103 -17.23 -5.25 -15.73
CA ALA A 103 -16.87 -3.88 -15.37
C ALA A 103 -16.46 -3.76 -13.89
N THR A 104 -17.18 -4.44 -12.99
CA THR A 104 -16.87 -4.45 -11.56
C THR A 104 -15.58 -5.22 -11.27
N GLN A 105 -15.36 -6.38 -11.92
CA GLN A 105 -14.13 -7.15 -11.76
C GLN A 105 -12.89 -6.37 -12.27
N LEU A 106 -12.99 -5.72 -13.43
CA LEU A 106 -11.94 -4.89 -14.00
C LEU A 106 -11.61 -3.72 -13.07
N PHE A 107 -12.64 -3.01 -12.59
CA PHE A 107 -12.46 -1.90 -11.66
C PHE A 107 -11.79 -2.35 -10.35
N PHE A 108 -12.30 -3.40 -9.69
CA PHE A 108 -11.72 -3.92 -8.46
C PHE A 108 -10.28 -4.39 -8.67
N SER A 109 -9.96 -4.97 -9.82
CA SER A 109 -8.59 -5.39 -10.17
C SER A 109 -7.66 -4.20 -10.32
N LYS A 110 -8.09 -3.12 -11.00
CA LYS A 110 -7.32 -1.87 -11.11
C LYS A 110 -7.07 -1.25 -9.73
N ILE A 111 -8.09 -1.18 -8.87
CA ILE A 111 -7.94 -0.62 -7.52
C ILE A 111 -7.05 -1.50 -6.63
N GLN A 112 -7.19 -2.82 -6.70
CA GLN A 112 -6.31 -3.75 -5.96
C GLN A 112 -4.85 -3.60 -6.40
N ARG A 113 -4.60 -3.46 -7.70
CA ARG A 113 -3.25 -3.21 -8.21
C ARG A 113 -2.71 -1.88 -7.72
N LEU A 114 -3.53 -0.83 -7.74
CA LEU A 114 -3.17 0.48 -7.20
C LEU A 114 -2.81 0.40 -5.72
N ILE A 115 -3.60 -0.30 -4.90
CA ILE A 115 -3.31 -0.54 -3.49
C ILE A 115 -1.93 -1.18 -3.33
N THR A 116 -1.67 -2.26 -4.08
CA THR A 116 -0.39 -2.99 -4.01
C THR A 116 0.79 -2.06 -4.29
N VAL A 117 0.69 -1.25 -5.35
CA VAL A 117 1.76 -0.33 -5.75
C VAL A 117 1.91 0.83 -4.77
N MET A 118 0.82 1.40 -4.26
CA MET A 118 0.81 2.59 -3.39
C MET A 118 1.03 2.27 -1.90
N THR A 119 1.11 0.99 -1.54
CA THR A 119 1.37 0.55 -0.15
C THR A 119 2.55 -0.41 -0.03
N SER A 120 3.50 -0.38 -0.98
CA SER A 120 4.71 -1.21 -0.94
C SER A 120 5.55 -0.94 0.32
N ARG A 121 5.76 -1.98 1.14
CA ARG A 121 6.42 -1.87 2.45
C ARG A 121 7.86 -2.33 2.46
N PHE A 122 8.21 -3.25 1.55
CA PHE A 122 9.51 -3.90 1.53
C PHE A 122 10.22 -3.68 0.19
N ARG A 123 11.54 -3.83 0.20
CA ARG A 123 12.39 -3.59 -0.97
C ARG A 123 12.04 -4.43 -2.21
N ALA A 124 11.50 -5.63 -2.01
CA ALA A 124 11.08 -6.52 -3.10
C ALA A 124 9.87 -5.96 -3.87
N GLU A 125 9.00 -5.23 -3.19
CA GLU A 125 7.76 -4.65 -3.73
C GLU A 125 7.91 -3.15 -4.07
N ALA A 126 9.06 -2.56 -3.74
CA ALA A 126 9.26 -1.13 -3.86
C ALA A 126 9.21 -0.65 -5.32
N LEU A 127 8.63 0.53 -5.52
CA LEU A 127 8.50 1.17 -6.82
C LEU A 127 9.88 1.52 -7.40
N ARG A 128 10.12 1.13 -8.66
CA ARG A 128 11.41 1.31 -9.36
C ARG A 128 11.25 2.05 -10.68
N PRO A 129 12.26 2.83 -11.11
CA PRO A 129 12.25 3.46 -12.43
C PRO A 129 12.04 2.43 -13.55
N ALA A 130 11.31 2.82 -14.59
CA ALA A 130 11.02 1.98 -15.76
C ALA A 130 10.40 0.60 -15.45
N SER A 131 9.76 0.45 -14.27
CA SER A 131 9.04 -0.77 -13.93
C SER A 131 7.62 -0.77 -14.52
N THR A 132 7.02 -1.96 -14.60
CA THR A 132 5.60 -2.12 -14.95
C THR A 132 4.68 -1.36 -14.01
N ASP A 133 5.09 -1.14 -12.75
CA ASP A 133 4.33 -0.37 -11.76
C ASP A 133 4.32 1.12 -12.06
N VAL A 134 5.43 1.66 -12.56
CA VAL A 134 5.48 3.05 -13.05
C VAL A 134 4.55 3.23 -14.25
N ALA A 135 4.61 2.31 -15.22
CA ALA A 135 3.71 2.34 -16.37
C ALA A 135 2.24 2.21 -15.95
N PHE A 136 1.94 1.31 -15.00
CA PHE A 136 0.61 1.15 -14.44
C PHE A 136 0.10 2.44 -13.78
N LEU A 137 0.91 3.13 -12.97
CA LEU A 137 0.51 4.38 -12.33
C LEU A 137 0.22 5.50 -13.35
N SER A 138 1.03 5.59 -14.42
CA SER A 138 0.75 6.50 -15.53
C SER A 138 -0.57 6.17 -16.21
N ASN A 139 -0.79 4.91 -16.58
CA ASN A 139 -2.05 4.47 -17.21
C ASN A 139 -3.26 4.64 -16.27
N PHE A 140 -3.06 4.56 -14.95
CA PHE A 140 -4.12 4.81 -13.98
C PHE A 140 -4.53 6.29 -13.95
N LEU A 141 -3.59 7.22 -14.16
CA LEU A 141 -3.91 8.65 -14.32
C LEU A 141 -4.74 8.90 -15.57
N ASP A 142 -4.39 8.24 -16.68
CA ASP A 142 -5.16 8.33 -17.93
C ASP A 142 -6.57 7.77 -17.74
N PHE A 143 -6.69 6.60 -17.10
CA PHE A 143 -7.97 6.01 -16.72
C PHE A 143 -8.82 6.96 -15.86
N LEU A 144 -8.23 7.69 -14.90
CA LEU A 144 -8.98 8.68 -14.11
C LEU A 144 -9.53 9.82 -14.98
N ASN A 145 -8.79 10.25 -16.00
CA ASN A 145 -9.23 11.29 -16.93
C ASN A 145 -10.37 10.78 -17.81
N ASP A 146 -10.20 9.60 -18.40
CA ASP A 146 -11.24 8.97 -19.23
C ASP A 146 -12.51 8.71 -18.42
N TRP A 147 -12.35 8.23 -17.19
CA TRP A 147 -13.47 8.01 -16.28
C TRP A 147 -14.19 9.31 -15.91
N GLU A 148 -13.47 10.40 -15.62
CA GLU A 148 -14.10 11.69 -15.35
C GLU A 148 -14.88 12.21 -16.56
N SER A 149 -14.30 12.11 -17.77
CA SER A 149 -14.91 12.53 -19.03
C SER A 149 -16.14 11.71 -19.42
N PHE A 150 -16.16 10.41 -19.09
CA PHE A 150 -17.30 9.53 -19.37
C PHE A 150 -18.48 9.77 -18.43
N SER A 151 -18.22 10.25 -17.21
CA SER A 151 -19.27 10.38 -16.19
C SER A 151 -20.19 11.57 -16.44
N ASP A 152 -21.42 11.29 -16.91
CA ASP A 152 -22.42 12.32 -17.15
C ASP A 152 -22.71 13.13 -15.87
N ASN A 153 -22.49 14.45 -15.94
CA ASN A 153 -22.64 15.39 -14.83
C ASN A 153 -21.84 15.03 -13.55
N LYS A 154 -20.77 14.22 -13.65
CA LYS A 154 -19.95 13.75 -12.52
C LYS A 154 -20.73 13.02 -11.41
N ARG A 155 -22.01 12.67 -11.64
CA ARG A 155 -22.86 12.04 -10.62
C ARG A 155 -22.33 10.66 -10.24
N HIS A 156 -21.90 9.87 -11.21
CA HIS A 156 -21.33 8.53 -11.01
C HIS A 156 -19.79 8.51 -11.10
N PHE A 157 -19.15 9.58 -10.60
CA PHE A 157 -17.70 9.70 -10.46
C PHE A 157 -17.31 10.01 -9.01
N LEU A 158 -16.00 10.07 -8.74
CA LEU A 158 -15.44 10.52 -7.48
C LEU A 158 -15.86 11.95 -7.14
N SER A 159 -15.79 12.31 -5.85
CA SER A 159 -15.82 13.73 -5.49
C SER A 159 -14.60 14.44 -6.10
N GLU A 160 -14.76 15.71 -6.44
CA GLU A 160 -13.67 16.54 -7.00
C GLU A 160 -12.41 16.47 -6.14
N SER A 161 -12.54 16.63 -4.82
CA SER A 161 -11.44 16.53 -3.86
C SER A 161 -10.73 15.16 -3.88
N THR A 162 -11.49 14.07 -4.01
CA THR A 162 -10.93 12.71 -4.05
C THR A 162 -10.21 12.47 -5.36
N ALA A 163 -10.79 12.90 -6.49
CA ALA A 163 -10.19 12.77 -7.81
C ALA A 163 -8.88 13.56 -7.93
N ILE A 164 -8.88 14.84 -7.49
CA ILE A 164 -7.68 15.67 -7.41
C ILE A 164 -6.64 15.02 -6.48
N GLY A 165 -7.08 14.53 -5.32
CA GLY A 165 -6.20 13.85 -4.37
C GLY A 165 -5.48 12.65 -4.98
N PHE A 166 -6.19 11.78 -5.71
CA PHE A 166 -5.56 10.66 -6.43
C PHE A 166 -4.57 11.15 -7.49
N ARG A 167 -4.96 12.12 -8.32
CA ARG A 167 -4.08 12.65 -9.38
C ARG A 167 -2.79 13.24 -8.83
N VAL A 168 -2.91 14.13 -7.84
CA VAL A 168 -1.76 14.77 -7.18
C VAL A 168 -0.87 13.71 -6.52
N THR A 169 -1.46 12.77 -5.78
CA THR A 169 -0.73 11.71 -5.07
C THR A 169 0.05 10.81 -6.03
N ILE A 170 -0.57 10.33 -7.10
CA ILE A 170 0.07 9.43 -8.07
C ILE A 170 1.13 10.19 -8.87
N ALA A 171 0.80 11.37 -9.41
CA ALA A 171 1.74 12.18 -10.19
C ALA A 171 2.97 12.59 -9.35
N ASN A 172 2.77 12.99 -8.10
CA ASN A 172 3.88 13.33 -7.22
C ASN A 172 4.68 12.11 -6.75
N THR A 173 4.08 10.93 -6.63
CA THR A 173 4.81 9.68 -6.36
C THR A 173 5.76 9.35 -7.51
N LEU A 174 5.30 9.47 -8.76
CA LEU A 174 6.14 9.28 -9.96
C LEU A 174 7.26 10.32 -10.04
N SER A 175 6.93 11.59 -9.82
CA SER A 175 7.88 12.71 -9.81
C SER A 175 8.93 12.56 -8.71
N LEU A 176 8.51 12.12 -7.52
CA LEU A 176 9.39 11.88 -6.38
C LEU A 176 10.34 10.70 -6.64
N LEU A 177 9.83 9.59 -7.20
CA LEU A 177 10.68 8.46 -7.60
C LEU A 177 11.78 8.93 -8.57
N LYS A 178 11.41 9.71 -9.59
CA LYS A 178 12.35 10.26 -10.57
C LYS A 178 13.43 11.10 -9.88
N TYR A 179 13.03 12.04 -9.01
CA TYR A 179 13.97 12.86 -8.25
C TYR A 179 14.91 12.02 -7.37
N LEU A 180 14.38 11.08 -6.58
CA LEU A 180 15.16 10.25 -5.67
C LEU A 180 16.18 9.38 -6.43
N THR A 181 15.82 8.89 -7.61
CA THR A 181 16.66 7.95 -8.36
C THR A 181 17.67 8.66 -9.26
N GLU A 182 17.27 9.71 -9.96
CA GLU A 182 18.15 10.44 -10.89
C GLU A 182 19.02 11.47 -10.18
N SER A 183 18.51 12.17 -9.16
CA SER A 183 19.21 13.28 -8.52
C SER A 183 19.86 12.93 -7.19
N VAL A 184 19.33 11.95 -6.45
CA VAL A 184 19.82 11.62 -5.08
C VAL A 184 20.57 10.29 -5.03
N GLY A 185 20.36 9.39 -6.00
CA GLY A 185 21.02 8.09 -6.09
C GLY A 185 20.35 6.96 -5.31
N PHE A 186 19.08 7.12 -4.92
CA PHE A 186 18.29 5.99 -4.41
C PHE A 186 17.92 5.03 -5.55
N LYS A 187 17.65 3.76 -5.21
CA LYS A 187 17.34 2.72 -6.22
C LYS A 187 15.85 2.46 -6.40
N TYR A 188 15.03 2.88 -5.44
CA TYR A 188 13.60 2.58 -5.36
C TYR A 188 12.91 3.51 -4.36
N LEU A 189 11.58 3.48 -4.34
CA LEU A 189 10.72 4.18 -3.39
C LEU A 189 9.74 3.18 -2.74
N MET A 190 9.75 3.09 -1.41
CA MET A 190 8.72 2.35 -0.66
C MET A 190 7.52 3.27 -0.44
N THR A 191 6.48 3.08 -1.24
CA THR A 191 5.30 3.96 -1.29
C THR A 191 4.49 3.96 0.01
N SER A 192 4.60 2.92 0.85
CA SER A 192 4.00 2.92 2.19
C SER A 192 4.57 3.99 3.12
N ARG A 193 5.67 4.66 2.75
CA ARG A 193 6.29 5.75 3.53
C ARG A 193 5.78 7.13 3.15
N LEU A 194 4.80 7.20 2.23
CA LEU A 194 4.20 8.44 1.76
C LEU A 194 2.84 8.75 2.42
N SER A 195 2.35 7.88 3.31
CA SER A 195 1.08 8.06 4.04
C SER A 195 1.27 8.66 5.42
N THR A 196 0.19 9.20 5.99
CA THR A 196 0.15 9.72 7.37
C THR A 196 -0.12 8.63 8.41
N ASP A 197 -0.30 7.38 7.99
CA ASP A 197 -0.60 6.23 8.85
C ASP A 197 0.37 6.07 10.04
N PRO A 198 1.71 6.22 9.90
CA PRO A 198 2.61 6.16 11.06
C PRO A 198 2.34 7.26 12.11
N VAL A 199 1.94 8.45 11.66
CA VAL A 199 1.61 9.58 12.52
C VAL A 199 0.25 9.35 13.20
N GLU A 200 -0.74 8.81 12.48
CA GLU A 200 -2.03 8.43 13.04
C GLU A 200 -1.90 7.33 14.08
N HIS A 201 -1.07 6.31 13.81
CA HIS A 201 -0.75 5.25 14.75
C HIS A 201 -0.09 5.81 16.01
N PHE A 202 0.90 6.70 15.86
CA PHE A 202 1.54 7.37 16.98
C PHE A 202 0.54 8.15 17.84
N PHE A 203 -0.34 8.97 17.23
CA PHE A 203 -1.39 9.66 17.96
C PHE A 203 -2.43 8.71 18.58
N GLY A 204 -2.62 7.52 18.01
CA GLY A 204 -3.40 6.44 18.62
C GLY A 204 -2.78 5.96 19.94
N ILE A 205 -1.48 5.68 19.93
CA ILE A 205 -0.72 5.27 21.13
C ILE A 205 -0.81 6.37 22.20
N VAL A 206 -0.52 7.62 21.85
CA VAL A 206 -0.54 8.75 22.79
C VAL A 206 -1.92 8.95 23.43
N ARG A 207 -3.02 8.72 22.69
CA ARG A 207 -4.37 8.82 23.24
C ARG A 207 -4.71 7.64 24.16
N GLN A 208 -4.22 6.45 23.84
CA GLN A 208 -4.47 5.25 24.64
C GLN A 208 -3.72 5.30 25.99
N SER A 209 -2.55 5.94 26.03
CA SER A 209 -1.78 6.10 27.26
C SER A 209 -2.36 7.14 28.24
N THR A 210 -3.27 8.01 27.80
CA THR A 210 -3.94 9.00 28.68
C THR A 210 -5.22 8.50 29.35
N GLY A 211 -5.64 7.25 29.09
CA GLY A 211 -6.90 6.70 29.62
C GLY A 211 -8.13 7.52 29.22
N ASN A 212 -9.15 7.60 30.08
CA ASN A 212 -10.38 8.37 29.85
C ASN A 212 -10.23 9.90 30.04
N LEU A 213 -9.05 10.39 30.39
CA LEU A 213 -8.80 11.80 30.72
C LEU A 213 -8.19 12.53 29.52
N ALA A 214 -8.95 12.69 28.44
CA ALA A 214 -8.54 13.37 27.22
C ALA A 214 -8.52 14.92 27.35
N TYR A 215 -7.94 15.45 28.43
CA TYR A 215 -7.64 16.88 28.54
C TYR A 215 -6.36 17.21 27.77
N ALA A 216 -6.30 18.41 27.18
CA ALA A 216 -5.17 18.84 26.35
C ALA A 216 -3.80 18.76 27.08
N SER A 217 -3.79 19.02 28.40
CA SER A 217 -2.59 18.93 29.25
C SER A 217 -2.05 17.49 29.36
N ASN A 218 -2.93 16.51 29.53
CA ASN A 218 -2.55 15.10 29.66
C ASN A 218 -2.04 14.55 28.33
N PHE A 219 -2.65 14.96 27.22
CA PHE A 219 -2.18 14.62 25.88
C PHE A 219 -0.78 15.19 25.61
N ALA A 220 -0.53 16.46 25.97
CA ALA A 220 0.78 17.08 25.81
C ALA A 220 1.87 16.35 26.61
N ALA A 221 1.62 16.07 27.90
CA ALA A 221 2.56 15.32 28.74
C ALA A 221 2.84 13.91 28.19
N SER A 222 1.79 13.21 27.73
CA SER A 222 1.92 11.88 27.15
C SER A 222 2.64 11.90 25.79
N PHE A 223 2.43 12.94 24.98
CA PHE A 223 3.13 13.14 23.72
C PHE A 223 4.63 13.33 23.97
N ASP A 224 5.00 14.22 24.89
CA ASP A 224 6.40 14.51 25.24
C ASP A 224 7.12 13.26 25.72
N LEU A 225 6.47 12.47 26.60
CA LEU A 225 7.02 11.21 27.10
C LEU A 225 7.30 10.20 25.98
N HIS A 226 6.36 10.02 25.05
CA HIS A 226 6.55 9.07 23.94
C HIS A 226 7.59 9.55 22.92
N VAL A 227 7.66 10.86 22.63
CA VAL A 227 8.70 11.42 21.77
C VAL A 227 10.08 11.24 22.42
N HIS A 228 10.22 11.53 23.71
CA HIS A 228 11.47 11.35 24.44
C HIS A 228 11.97 9.90 24.34
N HIS A 229 11.12 8.92 24.68
CA HIS A 229 11.48 7.51 24.55
C HIS A 229 11.85 7.12 23.12
N MET A 230 11.09 7.54 22.10
CA MET A 230 11.44 7.23 20.71
C MET A 230 12.81 7.79 20.32
N THR A 231 13.17 8.99 20.78
CA THR A 231 14.48 9.59 20.47
C THR A 231 15.63 8.82 21.13
N GLU A 232 15.51 8.46 22.41
CA GLU A 232 16.53 7.68 23.12
C GLU A 232 16.79 6.30 22.48
N PHE A 233 15.74 5.62 22.03
CA PHE A 233 15.88 4.33 21.34
C PHE A 233 16.38 4.46 19.88
N SER A 234 16.08 5.58 19.20
CA SER A 234 16.42 5.77 17.78
C SER A 234 17.83 6.33 17.57
N LEU A 235 18.33 7.18 18.47
CA LEU A 235 19.66 7.78 18.39
C LEU A 235 20.79 6.74 18.19
N PRO A 236 20.83 5.63 18.95
CA PRO A 236 21.85 4.58 18.76
C PRO A 236 21.76 3.86 17.41
N LEU A 237 20.57 3.71 16.84
CA LEU A 237 20.35 3.05 15.55
C LEU A 237 20.72 3.96 14.37
N VAL A 238 20.39 5.25 14.45
CA VAL A 238 20.75 6.26 13.45
C VAL A 238 22.28 6.46 13.41
N LEU A 239 22.93 6.53 14.58
CA LEU A 239 24.39 6.63 14.67
C LEU A 239 25.10 5.40 14.06
N LYS A 240 24.60 4.18 14.31
CA LYS A 240 25.12 2.95 13.66
C LYS A 240 24.94 2.94 12.15
N CYS A 241 23.85 3.52 11.62
CA CYS A 241 23.63 3.64 10.17
C CYS A 241 24.51 4.71 9.52
N ILE A 242 24.80 5.81 10.22
CA ILE A 242 25.71 6.87 9.75
C ILE A 242 27.16 6.35 9.72
N GLN A 243 27.59 5.62 10.75
CA GLN A 243 28.93 5.04 10.84
C GLN A 243 29.21 3.92 9.81
N ARG A 244 28.17 3.33 9.21
CA ARG A 244 28.30 2.31 8.14
C ARG A 244 28.42 2.90 6.73
N ARG A 245 28.42 4.23 6.56
CA ARG A 245 28.78 4.84 5.27
C ARG A 245 30.30 4.82 5.14
N PRO A 246 30.91 4.10 4.17
CA PRO A 246 32.32 4.28 3.91
C PRO A 246 32.53 5.72 3.43
N SER A 247 33.38 6.45 4.15
CA SER A 247 33.90 7.75 3.76
C SER A 247 34.61 7.60 2.41
N ARG A 248 33.96 8.05 1.33
CA ARG A 248 34.66 8.28 0.06
C ARG A 248 35.48 9.55 0.20
N SER A 249 36.71 9.38 0.65
CA SER A 249 37.81 10.34 0.49
C SER A 249 39.10 9.55 0.27
N GLY A 250 39.62 9.58 -0.95
CA GLY A 250 40.86 8.90 -1.29
C GLY A 250 41.03 8.77 -2.81
N ILE A 251 41.58 9.82 -3.42
CA ILE A 251 42.17 9.80 -4.76
C ILE A 251 43.48 9.01 -4.66
N HIS A 252 43.66 7.97 -5.47
CA HIS A 252 44.90 7.69 -6.22
C HIS A 252 44.83 6.39 -7.02
N GLY A 253 45.35 6.45 -8.25
CA GLY A 253 46.19 5.40 -8.83
C GLY A 253 45.49 4.37 -9.70
N GLU A 254 45.62 4.54 -11.02
CA GLU A 254 45.60 3.43 -11.97
C GLU A 254 46.62 2.36 -11.56
N THR A 255 46.23 1.09 -11.60
CA THR A 255 47.12 -0.02 -12.03
C THR A 255 46.29 -1.28 -12.30
N GLU A 256 46.23 -1.62 -13.59
CA GLU A 256 46.27 -2.94 -14.22
C GLU A 256 45.44 -4.12 -13.65
N ARG A 257 44.62 -4.69 -14.54
CA ARG A 257 44.13 -6.08 -14.43
C ARG A 257 45.29 -7.06 -14.59
N PRO A 258 45.16 -8.26 -14.02
CA PRO A 258 45.37 -9.44 -14.85
C PRO A 258 44.24 -10.47 -14.78
N SER A 259 44.19 -11.23 -15.87
CA SER A 259 43.27 -12.30 -16.25
C SER A 259 43.48 -13.63 -15.51
N SER A 260 42.38 -14.35 -15.35
CA SER A 260 42.20 -15.82 -15.41
C SER A 260 43.02 -16.75 -14.49
N GLY A 261 42.33 -17.65 -13.79
CA GLY A 261 42.94 -18.81 -13.14
C GLY A 261 41.98 -19.51 -12.17
N ASP A 262 41.28 -20.53 -12.65
CA ASP A 262 40.55 -21.52 -11.85
C ASP A 262 41.45 -22.18 -10.80
N VAL A 263 40.99 -22.26 -9.54
CA VAL A 263 41.40 -23.34 -8.62
C VAL A 263 40.22 -23.75 -7.74
N ALA A 264 39.74 -24.97 -7.97
CA ALA A 264 38.80 -25.70 -7.13
C ALA A 264 39.46 -26.11 -5.80
N ILE A 265 38.77 -25.89 -4.68
CA ILE A 265 39.18 -26.44 -3.38
C ILE A 265 38.34 -27.70 -3.09
N LYS A 266 39.03 -28.85 -3.15
CA LYS A 266 38.59 -30.16 -2.65
C LYS A 266 38.58 -30.13 -1.11
N TYR A 267 37.50 -30.60 -0.49
CA TYR A 267 37.52 -31.05 0.91
C TYR A 267 37.79 -32.55 0.93
N SER A 268 38.92 -32.95 1.51
CA SER A 268 39.23 -34.34 1.84
C SER A 268 39.14 -34.53 3.34
N THR A 269 38.49 -35.62 3.69
CA THR A 269 38.23 -36.19 5.01
C THR A 269 39.49 -36.66 5.75
N GLY A 270 39.37 -36.66 7.07
CA GLY A 270 40.07 -37.57 7.99
C GLY A 270 40.64 -36.86 9.22
N ASP A 271 40.68 -37.42 10.42
CA ASP A 271 40.01 -38.57 11.03
C ASP A 271 40.51 -38.63 12.50
N VAL A 272 39.67 -39.10 13.43
CA VAL A 272 39.98 -39.70 14.77
C VAL A 272 40.73 -38.79 15.80
N ILE A 273 40.47 -38.69 17.11
CA ILE A 273 40.24 -39.61 18.25
C ILE A 273 39.69 -38.68 19.37
N GLY A 274 38.68 -38.95 20.21
CA GLY A 274 38.24 -40.19 20.86
C GLY A 274 38.44 -40.04 22.38
N GLN A 275 37.35 -40.25 23.16
CA GLN A 275 37.23 -40.75 24.55
C GLN A 275 36.05 -40.06 25.29
N ARG A 276 34.95 -40.80 25.56
CA ARG A 276 34.65 -41.64 26.76
C ARG A 276 34.29 -40.72 27.97
N GLN A 277 33.24 -40.88 28.76
CA GLN A 277 32.43 -42.01 29.29
C GLN A 277 31.08 -41.39 29.74
N GLY A 278 29.96 -42.09 29.92
CA GLY A 278 29.58 -43.49 29.77
C GLY A 278 28.06 -43.60 29.81
#